data_AF-A0A3N5NLJ7-F1
#
_entry.id   AF-A0A3N5NLJ7-F1
#
_cell.length_a   1.000
_cell.length_b   1.000
_cell.length_c   1.000
_cell.angle_alpha   90.00
_cell.angle_beta   90.00
_cell.angle_gamma   90.00
#
_symmetry.space_group_name_H-M   'P 1'
#
loop_
_entity.id
_entity.type
_entity.pdbx_description
1 polymer ?
#
loop_
_entity_poly.entity_id
_entity_poly.type
_entity_poly.pdbx_seq_one_letter_code
_entity_poly.pdbx_strand_id
1 'polypeptide(L)'
;MSKAFRAGSIRGIGPACAFLILLYALASCGAGPDPGLHARLAVQPGATWQPTWTPPPAPTAAPTATWVPLPSPAPEGEGGPSQASIPRLDAGEARDLVASGKAVLVDVRPLALYAELHAAGAISMPLHELVDCYEQLPPDVTLIFYCA
;
A
#
# COMPACT_ATOMS: atom_id res chain seq x y z
N MET A 1 19.89 46.98 3.77
CA MET A 1 18.77 46.35 3.04
C MET A 1 18.17 45.28 3.94
N SER A 2 17.07 45.62 4.59
CA SER A 2 16.43 44.85 5.66
C SER A 2 15.18 44.15 5.13
N LYS A 3 14.96 42.88 5.49
CA LYS A 3 13.62 42.25 5.59
C LYS A 3 13.68 41.28 6.79
N ALA A 4 13.30 41.72 7.98
CA ALA A 4 11.94 41.81 8.50
C ALA A 4 11.35 40.42 8.88
N PHE A 5 11.58 40.09 10.14
CA PHE A 5 10.98 39.04 10.94
C PHE A 5 9.50 39.36 11.21
N ARG A 6 8.58 38.40 10.99
CA ARG A 6 7.21 38.44 11.50
C ARG A 6 6.98 37.19 12.35
N ALA A 7 7.18 37.31 13.66
CA ALA A 7 6.72 36.33 14.63
C ALA A 7 5.33 36.73 15.14
N GLY A 8 4.37 35.84 14.94
CA GLY A 8 3.03 35.93 15.50
C GLY A 8 3.03 35.56 16.99
N SER A 9 2.72 36.56 17.81
CA SER A 9 2.21 36.56 19.19
C SER A 9 1.73 35.22 19.79
N ILE A 10 2.51 34.66 20.73
CA ILE A 10 2.07 33.63 21.70
C ILE A 10 1.74 34.28 23.06
N ARG A 11 0.62 34.99 23.15
CA ARG A 11 0.08 35.50 24.42
C ARG A 11 -1.02 34.56 24.89
N GLY A 12 -0.72 33.69 25.85
CA GLY A 12 -1.74 32.84 26.50
C GLY A 12 -1.29 31.52 27.14
N ILE A 13 0.02 31.23 27.21
CA ILE A 13 0.52 29.96 27.74
C ILE A 13 0.80 30.14 29.24
N GLY A 14 -0.08 29.60 30.09
CA GLY A 14 0.09 29.59 31.55
C GLY A 14 1.34 28.80 32.00
N PRO A 15 1.78 28.95 33.27
CA PRO A 15 3.07 28.44 33.73
C PRO A 15 3.22 26.93 33.59
N ALA A 16 2.10 26.18 33.62
CA ALA A 16 2.07 24.73 33.41
C ALA A 16 2.41 24.32 31.95
N CYS A 17 2.06 25.16 30.97
CA CYS A 17 2.23 24.85 29.55
C CYS A 17 3.62 25.32 29.04
N ALA A 18 4.19 26.37 29.65
CA ALA A 18 5.60 26.72 29.47
C ALA A 18 6.54 25.64 30.02
N PHE A 19 6.16 24.99 31.13
CA PHE A 19 6.94 23.89 31.72
C PHE A 19 6.93 22.62 30.86
N LEU A 20 5.80 22.32 30.21
CA LEU A 20 5.68 21.18 29.28
C LEU A 20 6.48 21.37 27.99
N ILE A 21 6.53 22.59 27.43
CA ILE A 21 7.36 22.88 26.25
C ILE A 21 8.86 22.83 26.60
N LEU A 22 9.24 23.30 27.79
CA LEU A 22 10.62 23.22 28.27
C LEU A 22 11.07 21.78 28.58
N LEU A 23 10.17 20.94 29.12
CA LEU A 23 10.43 19.51 29.33
C LEU A 23 10.56 18.76 28.01
N TYR A 24 9.77 19.10 26.99
CA TYR A 24 9.86 18.47 25.67
C TYR A 24 11.15 18.85 24.92
N ALA A 25 11.67 20.06 25.12
CA ALA A 25 12.90 20.54 24.48
C ALA A 25 14.20 20.02 25.16
N LEU A 26 14.16 19.64 26.44
CA LEU A 26 15.31 19.08 27.16
C LEU A 26 15.47 17.56 26.96
N ALA A 27 14.47 16.87 26.40
CA ALA A 27 14.56 15.46 26.05
C ALA A 27 15.27 15.19 24.71
N SER A 28 15.77 16.22 24.01
CA SER A 28 16.28 16.12 22.63
C SER A 28 17.79 16.25 22.49
N CYS A 29 18.59 16.21 23.56
CA CYS A 29 20.04 16.40 23.43
C CYS A 29 20.84 15.40 24.27
N GLY A 30 21.38 14.37 23.61
CA GLY A 30 22.46 13.55 24.15
C GLY A 30 22.70 12.25 23.38
N ALA A 31 23.88 12.14 22.75
CA ALA A 31 24.44 11.03 21.97
C ALA A 31 23.86 10.92 20.53
N GLY A 32 24.46 11.46 19.48
CA GLY A 32 25.88 11.45 19.11
C GLY A 32 26.19 10.13 18.40
N PRO A 33 26.27 10.09 17.05
CA PRO A 33 26.60 8.85 16.35
C PRO A 33 28.06 8.48 16.60
N ASP A 34 28.30 7.27 17.10
CA ASP A 34 29.62 6.75 17.43
C ASP A 34 30.43 6.55 16.12
N PRO A 35 31.55 7.25 15.90
CA PRO A 35 32.45 6.94 14.80
C PRO A 35 33.36 5.78 15.23
N GLY A 36 32.77 4.60 15.44
CA GLY A 36 33.48 3.50 16.12
C GLY A 36 33.15 2.09 15.67
N LEU A 37 32.12 1.87 14.86
CA LEU A 37 31.72 0.53 14.44
C LEU A 37 31.65 0.35 12.92
N HIS A 38 32.62 0.93 12.21
CA HIS A 38 33.12 0.27 10.99
C HIS A 38 33.96 -0.94 11.43
N ALA A 39 33.34 -1.87 12.15
CA ALA A 39 33.86 -3.20 12.35
C ALA A 39 33.96 -3.80 10.95
N ARG A 40 35.18 -3.75 10.46
CA ARG A 40 35.65 -4.23 9.17
C ARG A 40 35.14 -5.65 9.02
N LEU A 41 34.03 -5.82 8.29
CA LEU A 41 33.75 -7.08 7.63
C LEU A 41 34.83 -7.20 6.56
N ALA A 42 36.00 -7.69 6.98
CA ALA A 42 37.08 -8.02 6.10
C ALA A 42 36.51 -9.08 5.14
N VAL A 43 36.16 -8.64 3.94
CA VAL A 43 36.10 -9.52 2.78
C VAL A 43 37.46 -10.21 2.75
N GLN A 44 37.49 -11.52 3.00
CA GLN A 44 38.72 -12.29 3.00
C GLN A 44 39.28 -12.24 1.56
N PRO A 45 40.42 -11.59 1.29
CA PRO A 45 41.02 -11.63 -0.04
C PRO A 45 41.67 -13.00 -0.19
N GLY A 46 40.93 -13.96 -0.73
CA GLY A 46 41.44 -15.31 -0.95
C GLY A 46 40.38 -16.39 -1.17
N ALA A 47 39.14 -16.14 -0.77
CA ALA A 47 38.04 -17.03 -1.10
C ALA A 47 37.49 -16.67 -2.49
N THR A 48 38.12 -17.16 -3.56
CA THR A 48 37.47 -17.23 -4.86
C THR A 48 36.33 -18.22 -4.72
N TRP A 49 35.14 -17.74 -4.35
CA TRP A 49 33.94 -18.53 -4.43
C TRP A 49 33.72 -18.88 -5.90
N GLN A 50 34.13 -20.09 -6.26
CA GLN A 50 33.72 -20.72 -7.50
C GLN A 50 32.50 -21.55 -7.17
N PRO A 51 31.30 -21.20 -7.66
CA PRO A 51 30.21 -22.15 -7.67
C PRO A 51 30.61 -23.25 -8.63
N THR A 52 31.08 -24.39 -8.11
CA THR A 52 31.14 -25.60 -8.93
C THR A 52 29.71 -26.06 -9.15
N TRP A 53 29.04 -25.42 -10.09
CA TRP A 53 27.77 -25.92 -10.57
C TRP A 53 28.06 -27.21 -11.33
N THR A 54 27.70 -28.32 -10.72
CA THR A 54 27.67 -29.60 -11.42
C THR A 54 26.36 -29.61 -12.21
N PRO A 55 26.39 -29.66 -13.55
CA PRO A 55 25.16 -29.82 -14.32
C PRO A 55 24.42 -31.07 -13.84
N PRO A 56 23.11 -30.99 -13.56
CA PRO A 56 22.31 -32.19 -13.36
C PRO A 56 22.39 -33.07 -14.61
N PRO A 57 22.38 -34.41 -14.47
CA PRO A 57 22.42 -35.30 -15.62
C PRO A 57 21.29 -34.98 -16.58
N ALA A 58 21.58 -35.02 -17.88
CA ALA A 58 20.61 -34.71 -18.92
C ALA A 58 19.32 -35.53 -18.71
N PRO A 59 18.12 -34.92 -18.78
CA PRO A 59 16.88 -35.67 -18.67
C PRO A 59 16.83 -36.71 -19.78
N THR A 60 16.69 -37.98 -19.41
CA THR A 60 16.38 -39.05 -20.38
C THR A 60 15.04 -38.72 -21.03
N ALA A 61 14.99 -38.81 -22.36
CA ALA A 61 13.83 -38.40 -23.15
C ALA A 61 12.52 -38.96 -22.58
N ALA A 62 11.64 -38.07 -22.13
CA ALA A 62 10.28 -38.42 -21.71
C ALA A 62 9.44 -38.81 -22.94
N PRO A 63 8.46 -39.72 -22.82
CA PRO A 63 7.55 -40.03 -23.92
C PRO A 63 6.79 -38.78 -24.35
N THR A 64 6.77 -38.51 -25.65
CA THR A 64 6.02 -37.40 -26.24
C THR A 64 4.53 -37.58 -25.95
N ALA A 65 3.96 -36.70 -25.13
CA ALA A 65 2.53 -36.62 -24.95
C ALA A 65 1.90 -36.11 -26.26
N THR A 66 1.13 -36.96 -26.92
CA THR A 66 0.28 -36.54 -28.05
C THR A 66 -0.89 -35.74 -27.50
N TRP A 67 -0.91 -34.44 -27.81
CA TRP A 67 -1.99 -33.57 -27.40
C TRP A 67 -3.27 -33.94 -28.16
N VAL A 68 -4.25 -34.50 -27.44
CA VAL A 68 -5.60 -34.68 -27.95
C VAL A 68 -6.39 -33.42 -27.58
N PRO A 69 -6.80 -32.58 -28.55
CA PRO A 69 -7.64 -31.44 -28.25
C PRO A 69 -9.01 -31.95 -27.80
N LEU A 70 -9.28 -31.87 -26.50
CA LEU A 70 -10.61 -32.05 -25.97
C LEU A 70 -11.45 -30.83 -26.40
N PRO A 71 -12.63 -31.01 -27.03
CA PRO A 71 -13.51 -29.88 -27.29
C PRO A 71 -13.89 -29.27 -25.95
N SER A 72 -13.49 -28.01 -25.74
CA SER A 72 -13.92 -27.24 -24.57
C SER A 72 -15.44 -27.12 -24.65
N PRO A 73 -16.21 -27.54 -23.64
CA PRO A 73 -17.63 -27.27 -23.62
C PRO A 73 -17.82 -25.76 -23.75
N ALA A 74 -18.69 -25.34 -24.66
CA ALA A 74 -19.08 -23.94 -24.77
C ALA A 74 -19.65 -23.51 -23.40
N PRO A 75 -19.38 -22.29 -22.92
CA PRO A 75 -19.96 -21.83 -21.67
C PRO A 75 -21.49 -21.70 -21.85
N GLU A 76 -22.22 -22.72 -21.39
CA GLU A 76 -23.68 -22.75 -21.32
C GLU A 76 -24.09 -22.05 -20.00
N GLY A 77 -24.51 -20.78 -20.09
CA GLY A 77 -25.02 -19.94 -18.98
C GLY A 77 -23.92 -19.29 -18.13
N GLU A 78 -23.98 -18.03 -17.70
CA GLU A 78 -25.14 -17.18 -17.42
C GLU A 78 -24.80 -15.70 -17.68
N GLY A 79 -25.72 -14.97 -18.31
CA GLY A 79 -25.58 -13.56 -18.64
C GLY A 79 -25.77 -12.66 -17.42
N GLY A 80 -24.83 -12.69 -16.48
CA GLY A 80 -24.63 -11.56 -15.56
C GLY A 80 -24.13 -10.34 -16.34
N PRO A 81 -24.22 -9.12 -15.77
CA PRO A 81 -23.56 -7.96 -16.36
C PRO A 81 -22.09 -8.33 -16.59
N SER A 82 -21.68 -8.39 -17.85
CA SER A 82 -20.27 -8.61 -18.16
C SER A 82 -19.50 -7.43 -17.56
N GLN A 83 -18.24 -7.64 -17.18
CA GLN A 83 -17.42 -6.56 -16.63
C GLN A 83 -17.36 -5.32 -17.54
N ALA A 84 -17.63 -5.48 -18.84
CA ALA A 84 -17.72 -4.38 -19.81
C ALA A 84 -18.95 -3.48 -19.61
N SER A 85 -20.00 -3.97 -18.95
CA SER A 85 -21.22 -3.22 -18.67
C SER A 85 -21.16 -2.40 -17.36
N ILE A 86 -20.14 -2.61 -16.53
CA ILE A 86 -19.93 -1.85 -15.30
C ILE A 86 -19.18 -0.56 -15.65
N PRO A 87 -19.73 0.63 -15.34
CA PRO A 87 -19.06 1.91 -15.59
C PRO A 87 -17.70 1.95 -14.89
N ARG A 88 -16.66 2.34 -15.63
CA ARG A 88 -15.32 2.59 -15.09
C ARG A 88 -15.06 4.08 -15.04
N LEU A 89 -14.37 4.49 -13.99
CA LEU A 89 -13.99 5.88 -13.76
C LEU A 89 -12.47 6.01 -13.78
N ASP A 90 -11.95 7.13 -14.29
CA ASP A 90 -10.54 7.46 -14.12
C ASP A 90 -10.24 7.86 -12.65
N ALA A 91 -8.99 7.69 -12.24
CA ALA A 91 -8.56 8.05 -10.90
C ALA A 91 -8.70 9.54 -10.60
N GLY A 92 -8.55 10.43 -11.60
CA GLY A 92 -8.78 11.87 -11.46
C GLY A 92 -10.26 12.18 -11.21
N GLU A 93 -11.15 11.62 -12.03
CA GLU A 93 -12.60 11.79 -11.88
C GLU A 93 -13.10 11.27 -10.53
N ALA A 94 -12.57 10.13 -10.07
CA ALA A 94 -12.93 9.55 -8.77
C ALA A 94 -12.54 10.49 -7.63
N ARG A 95 -11.34 11.09 -7.73
CA ARG A 95 -10.86 12.08 -6.75
C ARG A 95 -11.75 13.31 -6.71
N ASP A 96 -12.19 13.82 -7.85
CA ASP A 96 -13.06 15.00 -7.92
C ASP A 96 -14.46 14.73 -7.34
N LEU A 97 -15.02 13.53 -7.59
CA LEU A 97 -16.30 13.13 -7.01
C LEU A 97 -16.23 12.98 -5.48
N VAL A 98 -15.14 12.42 -4.97
CA VAL A 98 -14.91 12.28 -3.53
C VAL A 98 -14.69 13.64 -2.88
N ALA A 99 -13.88 14.50 -3.50
CA ALA A 99 -13.64 15.86 -3.01
C ALA A 99 -14.91 16.72 -2.99
N SER A 100 -15.85 16.48 -3.91
CA SER A 100 -17.16 17.15 -3.93
C SER A 100 -18.21 16.53 -2.99
N GLY A 101 -17.85 15.46 -2.26
CA GLY A 101 -18.75 14.76 -1.33
C GLY A 101 -19.85 13.95 -2.02
N LYS A 102 -19.73 13.69 -3.32
CA LYS A 102 -20.73 12.96 -4.13
C LYS A 102 -20.44 11.46 -4.21
N ALA A 103 -19.23 11.04 -3.86
CA ALA A 103 -18.81 9.65 -3.89
C ALA A 103 -17.93 9.30 -2.70
N VAL A 104 -17.89 8.01 -2.38
CA VAL A 104 -17.02 7.41 -1.37
C VAL A 104 -16.22 6.29 -2.02
N LEU A 105 -14.91 6.24 -1.70
CA LEU A 105 -14.04 5.17 -2.16
C LEU A 105 -14.15 3.96 -1.23
N VAL A 106 -14.24 2.77 -1.81
CA VAL A 106 -14.27 1.50 -1.08
C VAL A 106 -13.11 0.64 -1.56
N ASP A 107 -12.20 0.32 -0.63
CA ASP A 107 -11.03 -0.52 -0.88
C ASP A 107 -11.37 -1.98 -0.60
N VAL A 108 -11.37 -2.82 -1.64
CA VAL A 108 -11.70 -4.25 -1.50
C VAL A 108 -10.49 -5.14 -1.29
N ARG A 109 -9.29 -4.55 -1.13
CA ARG A 109 -8.05 -5.28 -0.88
C ARG A 109 -8.01 -5.85 0.55
N PRO A 110 -7.09 -6.79 0.84
CA PRO A 110 -6.84 -7.23 2.21
C PRO A 110 -6.51 -6.07 3.14
N LEU A 111 -6.99 -6.15 4.37
CA LEU A 111 -6.82 -5.12 5.40
C LEU A 111 -5.35 -4.72 5.62
N ALA A 112 -4.42 -5.68 5.49
CA ALA A 112 -2.98 -5.41 5.61
C ALA A 112 -2.50 -4.35 4.60
N LEU A 113 -2.90 -4.45 3.33
CA LEU A 113 -2.52 -3.49 2.29
C LEU A 113 -3.20 -2.13 2.48
N TYR A 114 -4.45 -2.15 2.93
CA TYR A 114 -5.13 -0.91 3.31
C TYR A 114 -4.37 -0.20 4.43
N ALA A 115 -3.97 -0.91 5.48
CA ALA A 115 -3.23 -0.34 6.60
C ALA A 115 -1.86 0.23 6.21
N GLU A 116 -1.18 -0.36 5.22
CA GLU A 116 0.08 0.15 4.68
C GLU A 116 -0.12 1.47 3.92
N LEU A 117 -1.04 1.50 2.95
CA LEU A 117 -1.36 2.68 2.16
C LEU A 117 -2.72 2.53 1.46
N HIS A 118 -3.57 3.53 1.63
CA HIS A 118 -4.87 3.63 0.98
C HIS A 118 -5.17 5.08 0.57
N ALA A 119 -6.20 5.26 -0.26
CA ALA A 119 -6.67 6.59 -0.63
C ALA A 119 -7.30 7.28 0.58
N ALA A 120 -7.03 8.58 0.77
CA ALA A 120 -7.58 9.34 1.89
C ALA A 120 -9.12 9.34 1.87
N GLY A 121 -9.73 9.00 3.01
CA GLY A 121 -11.19 8.92 3.13
C GLY A 121 -11.82 7.67 2.52
N ALA A 122 -11.01 6.71 2.05
CA ALA A 122 -11.52 5.41 1.65
C ALA A 122 -12.03 4.61 2.85
N ILE A 123 -12.97 3.71 2.61
CA ILE A 123 -13.47 2.73 3.58
C ILE A 123 -12.84 1.38 3.21
N SER A 124 -12.23 0.69 4.18
CA SER A 124 -11.75 -0.68 3.97
C SER A 124 -12.93 -1.66 4.05
N MET A 125 -13.14 -2.44 2.99
CA MET A 125 -14.11 -3.52 2.97
C MET A 125 -13.56 -4.69 2.15
N PRO A 126 -12.69 -5.53 2.74
CA PRO A 126 -12.06 -6.63 2.04
C PRO A 126 -13.08 -7.50 1.30
N LEU A 127 -12.71 -7.99 0.12
CA LEU A 127 -13.64 -8.72 -0.77
C LEU A 127 -14.38 -9.89 -0.08
N HIS A 128 -13.72 -10.57 0.87
CA HIS A 128 -14.30 -11.68 1.61
C HIS A 128 -15.37 -11.27 2.63
N GLU A 129 -15.36 -10.02 3.09
CA GLU A 129 -16.35 -9.45 4.02
C GLU A 129 -17.43 -8.67 3.27
N LEU A 130 -17.14 -8.19 2.06
CA LEU A 130 -18.02 -7.34 1.26
C LEU A 130 -19.41 -7.95 1.05
N VAL A 131 -19.49 -9.25 0.75
CA VAL A 131 -20.76 -9.95 0.49
C VAL A 131 -21.67 -9.94 1.71
N ASP A 132 -21.10 -9.97 2.90
CA ASP A 132 -21.84 -10.03 4.17
C ASP A 132 -22.08 -8.63 4.78
N CYS A 133 -21.24 -7.65 4.42
CA CYS A 133 -21.19 -6.35 5.11
C CYS A 133 -21.53 -5.14 4.23
N TYR A 134 -21.86 -5.31 2.94
CA TYR A 134 -22.12 -4.18 2.03
C TYR A 134 -23.27 -3.28 2.50
N GLU A 135 -24.23 -3.79 3.27
CA GLU A 135 -25.36 -3.03 3.81
C GLU A 135 -24.94 -1.91 4.78
N GLN A 136 -23.71 -1.98 5.30
CA GLN A 136 -23.14 -0.95 6.17
C GLN A 136 -22.64 0.27 5.38
N LEU A 137 -22.53 0.15 4.05
CA LEU A 137 -22.10 1.26 3.20
C LEU A 137 -23.23 2.30 3.06
N PRO A 138 -22.88 3.60 3.00
CA PRO A 138 -23.88 4.66 2.84
C PRO A 138 -24.64 4.48 1.51
N PRO A 139 -25.98 4.30 1.54
CA PRO A 139 -26.76 4.03 0.33
C PRO A 139 -27.03 5.28 -0.53
N ASP A 140 -26.92 6.47 0.06
CA ASP A 140 -27.28 7.75 -0.58
C ASP A 140 -26.12 8.40 -1.36
N VAL A 141 -24.98 7.71 -1.50
CA VAL A 141 -23.79 8.23 -2.18
C VAL A 141 -23.28 7.26 -3.23
N THR A 142 -22.57 7.78 -4.23
CA THR A 142 -21.95 6.93 -5.25
C THR A 142 -20.81 6.14 -4.62
N LEU A 143 -20.89 4.82 -4.66
CA LEU A 143 -19.81 3.95 -4.20
C LEU A 143 -18.85 3.65 -5.35
N ILE A 144 -17.56 3.92 -5.14
CA ILE A 144 -16.51 3.63 -6.11
C ILE A 144 -15.60 2.57 -5.51
N PHE A 145 -15.70 1.35 -6.02
CA PHE A 145 -14.86 0.23 -5.59
C PHE A 145 -13.53 0.22 -6.35
N TYR A 146 -12.43 -0.03 -5.65
CA TYR A 146 -11.13 -0.19 -6.26
C TYR A 146 -10.32 -1.35 -5.65
N CYS A 147 -9.48 -1.97 -6.48
CA CYS A 147 -8.56 -3.03 -6.13
C CYS A 147 -7.17 -2.77 -6.75
N ALA A 148 -6.19 -3.63 -6.43
CA ALA A 148 -4.87 -3.65 -7.06
C ALA A 148 -4.85 -4.58 -8.28
#